data_AF-A0A6L8U515-F1
#
_entry.id   AF-A0A6L8U515-F1
#
_cell.length_a   1.000
_cell.length_b   1.000
_cell.length_c   1.000
_cell.angle_alpha   90.00
_cell.angle_beta   90.00
_cell.angle_gamma   90.00
#
_symmetry.space_group_name_H-M   'P 1'
#
loop_
_entity.id
_entity.type
_entity.pdbx_description
1 polymer ?
#
loop_
_entity_poly.entity_id
_entity_poly.type
_entity_poly.pdbx_seq_one_letter_code
_entity_poly.pdbx_strand_id
1 'polypeptide(L)'
;MTSKVIKAGKIVLIGSFISRGISALSSIILARLLFENDYGALVIATIFTGLISQIGGMGYEIYYLQYKGSEEEKAKVLDQVFNLRLVTNAIMFIIQIIIGFGLILLTDDRMSGGIILIMSFSLLLEGFNAPNEVILKNRMDFRKITIGNILKEFFSTIGKVGGALIGIGGYCFGIGPVLGSLTRMIYL
;
A
#
# COMPACT_ATOMS: atom_id res chain seq x y z
N MET A 1 17.20 25.70 -7.74
CA MET A 1 16.05 24.76 -7.90
C MET A 1 16.50 23.41 -8.45
N THR A 2 17.34 23.38 -9.49
CA THR A 2 17.86 22.18 -10.16
C THR A 2 18.58 21.18 -9.24
N SER A 3 19.38 21.65 -8.26
CA SER A 3 20.11 20.76 -7.34
C SER A 3 19.20 19.99 -6.36
N LYS A 4 18.10 20.62 -5.88
CA LYS A 4 17.12 19.95 -5.00
C LYS A 4 16.32 18.88 -5.75
N VAL A 5 15.92 19.17 -6.99
CA VAL A 5 15.20 18.20 -7.84
C VAL A 5 16.09 16.99 -8.15
N ILE A 6 17.36 17.19 -8.51
CA ILE A 6 18.29 16.09 -8.77
C ILE A 6 18.54 15.25 -7.52
N LYS A 7 18.73 15.89 -6.35
CA LYS A 7 18.93 15.17 -5.08
C LYS A 7 17.68 14.37 -4.68
N ALA A 8 16.49 14.94 -4.82
CA ALA A 8 15.23 14.26 -4.57
C ALA A 8 15.03 13.08 -5.53
N GLY A 9 15.25 13.29 -6.83
CA GLY A 9 15.17 12.23 -7.85
C GLY A 9 16.13 11.08 -7.56
N LYS A 10 17.38 11.36 -7.22
CA LYS A 10 18.36 10.33 -6.84
C LYS A 10 17.88 9.50 -5.64
N ILE A 11 17.37 10.15 -4.59
CA ILE A 11 16.87 9.45 -3.39
C ILE A 11 15.67 8.56 -3.73
N VAL A 12 14.71 9.07 -4.51
CA VAL A 12 13.53 8.30 -4.91
C VAL A 12 13.93 7.11 -5.79
N LEU A 13 14.83 7.30 -6.75
CA LEU A 13 15.33 6.23 -7.61
C LEU A 13 16.04 5.14 -6.81
N ILE A 14 17.07 5.52 -6.04
CA ILE A 14 17.85 4.56 -5.22
C ILE A 14 16.92 3.80 -4.27
N GLY A 15 16.02 4.50 -3.58
CA GLY A 15 15.08 3.86 -2.67
C GLY A 15 14.11 2.91 -3.37
N SER A 16 13.64 3.26 -4.57
CA SER A 16 12.78 2.37 -5.37
C SER A 16 13.52 1.10 -5.80
N PHE A 17 14.79 1.19 -6.16
CA PHE A 17 15.62 0.02 -6.45
C PHE A 17 15.83 -0.86 -5.21
N ILE A 18 16.06 -0.25 -4.04
CA ILE A 18 16.18 -0.98 -2.77
C ILE A 18 14.88 -1.73 -2.46
N SER A 19 13.73 -1.04 -2.48
CA SER A 19 12.42 -1.68 -2.25
C SER A 19 12.15 -2.81 -3.25
N ARG A 20 12.42 -2.60 -4.55
CA ARG A 20 12.26 -3.67 -5.56
C ARG A 20 13.19 -4.85 -5.31
N GLY A 21 14.43 -4.59 -4.87
CA GLY A 21 15.38 -5.64 -4.49
C GLY A 21 14.89 -6.48 -3.32
N ILE A 22 14.38 -5.82 -2.26
CA ILE A 22 13.76 -6.50 -1.11
C ILE A 22 12.57 -7.36 -1.57
N SER A 23 11.71 -6.81 -2.41
CA SER A 23 10.55 -7.54 -2.94
C SER A 23 10.95 -8.76 -3.78
N ALA A 24 11.96 -8.61 -4.65
CA ALA A 24 12.47 -9.70 -5.47
C ALA A 24 13.08 -10.82 -4.62
N LEU A 25 13.88 -10.47 -3.60
CA LEU A 25 14.42 -11.44 -2.64
C LEU A 25 13.30 -12.15 -1.88
N SER A 26 12.28 -11.40 -1.43
CA SER A 26 11.09 -11.97 -0.78
C SER A 26 10.41 -13.00 -1.68
N SER A 27 10.22 -12.70 -2.97
CA SER A 27 9.59 -13.61 -3.92
C SER A 27 10.41 -14.89 -4.14
N ILE A 28 11.74 -14.78 -4.21
CA ILE A 28 12.63 -15.95 -4.34
C ILE A 28 12.55 -16.85 -3.11
N ILE A 29 12.51 -16.26 -1.91
CA ILE A 29 12.40 -17.01 -0.66
C ILE A 29 11.04 -17.71 -0.59
N LEU A 30 9.95 -16.98 -0.84
CA LEU A 30 8.59 -17.51 -0.78
C LEU A 30 8.36 -18.62 -1.82
N ALA A 31 8.99 -18.54 -2.99
CA ALA A 31 8.88 -19.56 -4.03
C ALA A 31 9.47 -20.92 -3.60
N ARG A 32 10.32 -20.95 -2.57
CA ARG A 32 10.83 -22.19 -1.97
C ARG A 32 10.02 -22.67 -0.77
N LEU A 33 9.24 -21.79 -0.15
CA LEU A 33 8.50 -22.07 1.09
C LEU A 33 7.03 -22.43 0.82
N LEU A 34 6.45 -21.94 -0.27
CA LEU A 34 5.03 -22.08 -0.60
C LEU A 34 4.81 -23.00 -1.81
N PHE A 35 3.61 -23.56 -1.89
CA PHE A 35 3.22 -24.44 -2.99
C PHE A 35 2.74 -23.62 -4.20
N GLU A 36 2.76 -24.23 -5.39
CA GLU A 36 2.29 -23.60 -6.63
C GLU A 36 0.83 -23.11 -6.52
N ASN A 37 -0.01 -23.86 -5.79
CA ASN A 37 -1.41 -23.49 -5.53
C ASN A 37 -1.54 -22.16 -4.78
N ASP A 38 -0.63 -21.83 -3.86
CA ASP A 38 -0.65 -20.57 -3.09
C ASP A 38 -0.42 -19.36 -4.01
N TYR A 39 0.40 -19.53 -5.04
CA TYR A 39 0.68 -18.49 -6.04
C TYR A 39 -0.49 -18.24 -6.98
N GLY A 40 -1.27 -19.28 -7.30
CA GLY A 40 -2.54 -19.12 -8.02
C GLY A 40 -3.50 -18.20 -7.24
N ALA A 41 -3.62 -18.45 -5.94
CA ALA A 41 -4.49 -17.64 -5.09
C ALA A 41 -4.02 -16.18 -4.97
N LEU A 42 -2.69 -15.97 -4.88
CA LEU A 42 -2.07 -14.65 -4.90
C LEU A 42 -2.39 -13.87 -6.18
N VAL A 43 -2.32 -14.50 -7.36
CA VAL A 43 -2.55 -13.82 -8.64
C VAL A 43 -3.97 -13.26 -8.68
N ILE A 44 -4.97 -14.07 -8.34
CA ILE A 44 -6.37 -13.65 -8.28
C ILE A 44 -6.53 -12.48 -7.29
N ALA A 45 -5.97 -12.62 -6.09
CA ALA A 45 -6.04 -11.58 -5.07
C ALA A 45 -5.39 -10.27 -5.51
N THR A 46 -4.27 -10.35 -6.23
CA THR A 46 -3.52 -9.19 -6.74
C THR A 46 -4.29 -8.47 -7.84
N ILE A 47 -4.98 -9.19 -8.74
CA ILE A 47 -5.80 -8.58 -9.79
C ILE A 47 -6.91 -7.73 -9.16
N PHE A 48 -7.70 -8.32 -8.26
CA PHE A 48 -8.81 -7.61 -7.61
C PHE A 48 -8.31 -6.46 -6.75
N THR A 49 -7.33 -6.71 -5.88
CA THR A 49 -6.79 -5.67 -5.00
C THR A 49 -6.13 -4.55 -5.80
N GLY A 50 -5.42 -4.90 -6.87
CA GLY A 50 -4.79 -3.93 -7.78
C GLY A 50 -5.81 -2.96 -8.38
N LEU A 51 -6.90 -3.48 -8.93
CA LEU A 51 -7.99 -2.65 -9.49
C LEU A 51 -8.60 -1.73 -8.44
N ILE A 52 -8.91 -2.25 -7.26
CA ILE A 52 -9.49 -1.46 -6.16
C ILE A 52 -8.53 -0.37 -5.70
N SER A 53 -7.24 -0.69 -5.58
CA SER A 53 -6.20 0.25 -5.12
C SER A 53 -6.02 1.44 -6.07
N GLN A 54 -6.21 1.25 -7.38
CA GLN A 54 -6.16 2.35 -8.36
C GLN A 54 -7.27 3.37 -8.10
N ILE A 55 -8.45 2.91 -7.71
CA ILE A 55 -9.60 3.79 -7.39
C ILE A 55 -9.43 4.42 -6.01
N GLY A 56 -9.00 3.65 -5.00
CA GLY A 56 -8.65 4.18 -3.68
C GLY A 56 -7.55 5.25 -3.74
N GLY A 57 -6.70 5.14 -4.77
CA GLY A 57 -5.65 6.04 -5.22
C GLY A 57 -6.06 7.35 -5.88
N MET A 58 -7.36 7.67 -5.94
CA MET A 58 -7.86 8.87 -6.64
C MET A 58 -7.10 10.15 -6.25
N GLY A 59 -6.61 10.87 -7.26
CA GLY A 59 -5.62 11.94 -7.20
C GLY A 59 -6.07 13.27 -6.60
N TYR A 60 -6.90 13.23 -5.55
CA TYR A 60 -7.34 14.42 -4.80
C TYR A 60 -6.14 15.23 -4.27
N GLU A 61 -5.03 14.55 -3.99
CA GLU A 61 -3.77 15.14 -3.54
C GLU A 61 -3.19 16.15 -4.53
N ILE A 62 -3.45 15.97 -5.82
CA ILE A 62 -2.97 16.87 -6.88
C ILE A 62 -3.61 18.25 -6.72
N TYR A 63 -4.88 18.31 -6.33
CA TYR A 63 -5.58 19.57 -6.10
C TYR A 63 -4.92 20.38 -4.98
N TYR A 64 -4.60 19.74 -3.84
CA TYR A 64 -3.88 20.39 -2.75
C TYR A 64 -2.48 20.87 -3.17
N LEU A 65 -1.74 20.05 -3.94
CA LEU A 65 -0.39 20.41 -4.40
C LEU A 65 -0.38 21.60 -5.36
N GLN A 66 -1.46 21.81 -6.12
CA GLN A 66 -1.59 22.89 -7.08
C GLN A 66 -2.29 24.14 -6.52
N TYR A 67 -2.88 24.05 -5.33
CA TYR A 67 -3.64 25.14 -4.72
C TYR A 67 -2.74 26.35 -4.37
N LYS A 68 -3.15 27.55 -4.78
CA LYS A 68 -2.39 28.81 -4.62
C LYS A 68 -3.08 29.88 -3.76
N GLY A 69 -4.01 29.51 -2.89
CA GLY A 69 -4.68 30.42 -1.97
C GLY A 69 -3.83 30.77 -0.74
N SER A 70 -4.46 31.43 0.23
CA SER A 70 -3.86 31.72 1.54
C SER A 70 -3.54 30.43 2.32
N GLU A 71 -2.67 30.50 3.32
CA GLU A 71 -2.33 29.35 4.17
C GLU A 71 -3.55 28.81 4.92
N GLU A 72 -4.49 29.68 5.33
CA GLU A 72 -5.73 29.26 6.00
C GLU A 72 -6.64 28.48 5.04
N GLU A 73 -6.79 28.94 3.80
CA GLU A 73 -7.56 28.22 2.79
C GLU A 73 -6.88 26.91 2.40
N LYS A 74 -5.55 26.90 2.30
CA LYS A 74 -4.77 25.70 1.99
C LYS A 74 -4.92 24.61 3.07
N ALA A 75 -5.01 25.00 4.34
CA ALA A 75 -5.34 24.08 5.43
C ALA A 75 -6.75 23.48 5.26
N LYS A 76 -7.75 24.30 4.95
CA LYS A 76 -9.13 23.82 4.68
C LYS A 76 -9.19 22.86 3.48
N VAL A 77 -8.43 23.15 2.42
CA VAL A 77 -8.30 22.27 1.25
C VAL A 77 -7.66 20.94 1.62
N LEU A 78 -6.63 20.94 2.49
CA LEU A 78 -6.00 19.72 2.98
C LEU A 78 -7.00 18.83 3.70
N ASP A 79 -7.82 19.39 4.59
CA ASP A 79 -8.85 18.66 5.34
C ASP A 79 -9.90 18.06 4.39
N GLN A 80 -10.34 18.81 3.38
CA GLN A 80 -11.27 18.31 2.36
C GLN A 80 -10.68 17.16 1.54
N VAL A 81 -9.45 17.32 1.06
CA VAL A 81 -8.73 16.29 0.32
C VAL A 81 -8.56 15.03 1.16
N PHE A 82 -8.22 15.19 2.44
CA PHE A 82 -8.10 14.06 3.36
C PHE A 82 -9.44 13.35 3.58
N ASN A 83 -10.52 14.09 3.86
CA ASN A 83 -11.84 13.51 4.08
C ASN A 83 -12.31 12.74 2.85
N LEU A 84 -12.16 13.32 1.65
CA LEU A 84 -12.48 12.62 0.40
C LEU A 84 -11.65 11.35 0.25
N ARG A 85 -10.34 11.43 0.52
CA ARG A 85 -9.46 10.28 0.42
C ARG A 85 -9.81 9.16 1.40
N LEU A 86 -10.17 9.52 2.64
CA LEU A 86 -10.56 8.56 3.67
C LEU A 86 -11.88 7.90 3.33
N VAL A 87 -12.88 8.67 2.89
CA VAL A 87 -14.18 8.15 2.45
C VAL A 87 -14.03 7.22 1.25
N THR A 88 -13.25 7.62 0.23
CA THR A 88 -13.01 6.76 -0.94
C THR A 88 -12.32 5.45 -0.53
N ASN A 89 -11.29 5.49 0.31
CA ASN A 89 -10.65 4.25 0.78
C ASN A 89 -11.55 3.40 1.68
N ALA A 90 -12.42 4.01 2.49
CA ALA A 90 -13.41 3.28 3.29
C ALA A 90 -14.46 2.59 2.41
N ILE A 91 -14.95 3.25 1.36
CA ILE A 91 -15.87 2.64 0.39
C ILE A 91 -15.16 1.49 -0.34
N MET A 92 -13.93 1.71 -0.82
CA MET A 92 -13.16 0.70 -1.52
C MET A 92 -12.80 -0.50 -0.61
N PHE A 93 -12.55 -0.25 0.67
CA PHE A 93 -12.38 -1.29 1.69
C PHE A 93 -13.62 -2.18 1.81
N ILE A 94 -14.81 -1.57 1.92
CA ILE A 94 -16.08 -2.31 1.99
C ILE A 94 -16.31 -3.12 0.71
N ILE A 95 -16.07 -2.53 -0.46
CA ILE A 95 -16.18 -3.23 -1.75
C ILE A 95 -15.22 -4.43 -1.79
N GLN A 96 -13.98 -4.25 -1.35
CA GLN A 96 -13.00 -5.31 -1.30
C GLN A 96 -13.41 -6.45 -0.35
N ILE A 97 -14.03 -6.11 0.79
CA ILE A 97 -14.61 -7.09 1.71
C ILE A 97 -15.74 -7.89 1.04
N ILE A 98 -16.66 -7.20 0.37
CA ILE A 98 -17.77 -7.84 -0.35
C ILE A 98 -17.25 -8.80 -1.41
N ILE A 99 -16.22 -8.39 -2.17
CA ILE A 99 -15.57 -9.26 -3.18
C ILE A 99 -14.89 -10.46 -2.52
N GLY A 100 -14.17 -10.26 -1.42
CA GLY A 100 -13.50 -11.33 -0.69
C GLY A 100 -14.49 -12.39 -0.16
N PHE A 101 -15.57 -11.95 0.49
CA PHE A 101 -16.64 -12.86 0.92
C PHE A 101 -17.39 -13.48 -0.26
N GLY A 102 -17.61 -12.72 -1.33
CA GLY A 102 -18.23 -13.21 -2.56
C GLY A 102 -17.44 -14.37 -3.16
N LEU A 103 -16.11 -14.27 -3.22
CA LEU A 103 -15.25 -15.38 -3.62
C LEU A 103 -15.40 -16.57 -2.66
N ILE A 104 -15.30 -16.38 -1.35
CA ILE A 104 -15.39 -17.50 -0.38
C ILE A 104 -16.73 -18.25 -0.45
N LEU A 105 -17.83 -17.54 -0.70
CA LEU A 105 -19.19 -18.10 -0.65
C LEU A 105 -19.69 -18.60 -2.00
N LEU A 106 -19.27 -17.95 -3.10
CA LEU A 106 -19.76 -18.25 -4.46
C LEU A 106 -18.77 -19.08 -5.28
N THR A 107 -17.49 -19.11 -4.88
CA THR A 107 -16.47 -19.96 -5.48
C THR A 107 -15.86 -20.86 -4.41
N ASP A 108 -15.40 -22.05 -4.79
CA ASP A 108 -14.65 -22.93 -3.86
C ASP A 108 -13.25 -22.39 -3.52
N ASP A 109 -12.90 -21.19 -4.01
CA ASP A 109 -11.59 -20.55 -3.81
C ASP A 109 -11.57 -19.70 -2.52
N ARG A 110 -11.53 -20.41 -1.40
CA ARG A 110 -11.46 -19.79 -0.06
C ARG A 110 -10.15 -19.04 0.17
N MET A 111 -9.05 -19.47 -0.46
CA MET A 111 -7.74 -18.90 -0.21
C MET A 111 -7.62 -17.52 -0.84
N SER A 112 -8.00 -17.34 -2.10
CA SER A 112 -8.01 -16.02 -2.74
C SER A 112 -8.90 -15.04 -2.02
N GLY A 113 -10.13 -15.46 -1.67
CA GLY A 113 -11.05 -14.62 -0.93
C GLY A 113 -10.48 -14.19 0.42
N GLY A 114 -9.85 -15.10 1.17
CA GLY A 114 -9.20 -14.76 2.44
C GLY A 114 -8.01 -13.81 2.29
N ILE A 115 -7.17 -13.98 1.26
CA ILE A 115 -6.08 -13.04 0.97
C ILE A 115 -6.64 -11.64 0.66
N ILE A 116 -7.67 -11.54 -0.17
CA ILE A 116 -8.34 -10.26 -0.51
C ILE A 116 -8.90 -9.59 0.75
N LEU A 117 -9.55 -10.35 1.63
CA LEU A 117 -10.07 -9.85 2.90
C LEU A 117 -8.95 -9.27 3.76
N ILE A 118 -7.82 -9.96 3.91
CA ILE A 118 -6.69 -9.44 4.69
C ILE A 118 -6.11 -8.19 4.02
N MET A 119 -5.92 -8.21 2.70
CA MET A 119 -5.36 -7.06 1.96
C MET A 119 -6.25 -5.82 2.03
N SER A 120 -7.56 -5.95 2.24
CA SER A 120 -8.47 -4.81 2.39
C SER A 120 -8.02 -3.87 3.51
N PHE A 121 -7.51 -4.39 4.63
CA PHE A 121 -6.99 -3.56 5.72
C PHE A 121 -5.82 -2.69 5.29
N SER A 122 -4.97 -3.17 4.37
CA SER A 122 -3.84 -2.39 3.86
C SER A 122 -4.31 -1.15 3.09
N LEU A 123 -5.42 -1.25 2.35
CA LEU A 123 -6.04 -0.14 1.62
C LEU A 123 -6.60 0.92 2.58
N LEU A 124 -7.28 0.47 3.64
CA LEU A 124 -7.81 1.37 4.66
C LEU A 124 -6.68 2.19 5.32
N LEU A 125 -5.58 1.51 5.67
CA LEU A 125 -4.38 2.16 6.24
C LEU A 125 -3.71 3.14 5.29
N GLU A 126 -3.78 2.91 3.97
CA GLU A 126 -3.28 3.86 2.98
C GLU A 126 -4.08 5.17 2.97
N GLY A 127 -5.38 5.12 3.25
CA GLY A 127 -6.21 6.31 3.43
C GLY A 127 -5.71 7.22 4.56
N PHE A 128 -5.32 6.64 5.70
CA PHE A 128 -4.77 7.37 6.84
C PHE A 128 -3.38 7.97 6.57
N ASN A 129 -2.58 7.33 5.71
CA ASN A 129 -1.25 7.81 5.33
C ASN A 129 -1.27 9.05 4.43
N ALA A 130 -2.38 9.29 3.72
CA ALA A 130 -2.42 10.26 2.64
C ALA A 130 -2.05 11.70 3.05
N PRO A 131 -2.52 12.28 4.17
CA PRO A 131 -2.18 13.65 4.56
C PRO A 131 -0.69 13.85 4.76
N ASN A 132 -0.06 12.95 5.53
CA ASN A 132 1.36 13.06 5.86
C ASN A 132 2.21 12.96 4.59
N GLU A 133 1.87 12.03 3.70
CA GLU A 133 2.55 11.91 2.41
C GLU A 133 2.40 13.16 1.55
N VAL A 134 1.21 13.76 1.50
CA VAL A 134 0.90 14.96 0.71
C VAL A 134 1.63 16.20 1.25
N ILE A 135 1.66 16.38 2.56
CA ILE A 135 2.41 17.47 3.21
C ILE A 135 3.90 17.34 2.88
N LEU A 136 4.46 16.12 2.95
CA LEU A 136 5.86 15.86 2.62
C LEU A 136 6.16 16.12 1.14
N LYS A 137 5.25 15.71 0.23
CA LYS A 137 5.36 16.02 -1.21
C LYS A 137 5.35 17.53 -1.45
N ASN A 138 4.44 18.27 -0.81
CA ASN A 138 4.36 19.73 -0.91
C ASN A 138 5.64 20.42 -0.40
N ARG A 139 6.30 19.84 0.62
CA ARG A 139 7.60 20.33 1.15
C ARG A 139 8.81 19.83 0.35
N MET A 140 8.61 19.01 -0.68
CA MET A 140 9.65 18.28 -1.42
C MET A 140 10.56 17.42 -0.52
N ASP A 141 10.06 16.94 0.63
CA ASP A 141 10.79 16.04 1.52
C ASP A 141 10.55 14.57 1.14
N PHE A 142 11.07 14.21 -0.04
CA PHE A 142 10.96 12.85 -0.56
C PHE A 142 11.81 11.84 0.23
N ARG A 143 12.76 12.30 1.06
CA ARG A 143 13.61 11.39 1.85
C ARG A 143 12.77 10.62 2.86
N LYS A 144 11.87 11.29 3.57
CA LYS A 144 10.97 10.62 4.52
C LYS A 144 10.04 9.62 3.82
N ILE A 145 9.45 10.02 2.70
CA ILE A 145 8.57 9.15 1.90
C ILE A 145 9.34 7.90 1.44
N THR A 146 10.55 8.07 0.93
CA THR A 146 11.41 6.96 0.49
C THR A 146 11.76 6.01 1.63
N ILE A 147 12.17 6.53 2.79
CA ILE A 147 12.48 5.67 3.96
C ILE A 147 11.22 4.92 4.41
N GLY A 148 10.06 5.58 4.46
CA GLY A 148 8.79 4.92 4.79
C GLY A 148 8.45 3.80 3.81
N ASN A 149 8.74 3.96 2.52
CA ASN A 149 8.52 2.91 1.50
C ASN A 149 9.50 1.73 1.65
N ILE A 150 10.77 2.00 2.01
CA ILE A 150 11.74 0.94 2.30
C ILE A 150 11.32 0.15 3.54
N LEU A 151 10.91 0.85 4.62
CA LEU A 151 10.39 0.21 5.82
C LEU A 151 9.13 -0.59 5.54
N LYS A 152 8.17 -0.05 4.78
CA LYS A 152 6.97 -0.77 4.33
C LYS A 152 7.35 -2.10 3.67
N GLU A 153 8.26 -2.07 2.71
CA GLU A 153 8.66 -3.28 1.99
C GLU A 153 9.40 -4.27 2.89
N PHE A 154 10.33 -3.78 3.71
CA PHE A 154 11.09 -4.61 4.64
C PHE A 154 10.19 -5.35 5.63
N PHE A 155 9.28 -4.64 6.30
CA PHE A 155 8.34 -5.24 7.24
C PHE A 155 7.27 -6.09 6.56
N SER A 156 6.87 -5.75 5.32
CA SER A 156 6.02 -6.60 4.50
C SER A 156 6.69 -7.94 4.18
N THR A 157 7.97 -7.92 3.81
CA THR A 157 8.76 -9.14 3.59
C THR A 157 8.88 -9.97 4.86
N ILE A 158 9.16 -9.35 6.02
CA ILE A 158 9.18 -10.06 7.31
C ILE A 158 7.83 -10.73 7.57
N GLY A 159 6.73 -10.02 7.35
CA GLY A 159 5.38 -10.55 7.50
C GLY A 159 5.09 -11.76 6.59
N LYS A 160 5.45 -11.66 5.30
CA LYS A 160 5.25 -12.75 4.34
C LYS A 160 6.10 -13.97 4.69
N VAL A 161 7.40 -13.78 4.87
CA VAL A 161 8.35 -14.87 5.12
C VAL A 161 8.09 -15.50 6.49
N GLY A 162 7.86 -14.69 7.53
CA GLY A 162 7.50 -15.18 8.85
C GLY A 162 6.18 -15.96 8.85
N GLY A 163 5.15 -15.46 8.15
CA GLY A 163 3.88 -16.17 7.99
C GLY A 163 4.01 -17.50 7.25
N ALA A 164 4.85 -17.54 6.20
CA ALA A 164 5.14 -18.77 5.47
C ALA A 164 5.86 -19.80 6.36
N LEU A 165 6.84 -19.36 7.19
CA LEU A 165 7.57 -20.24 8.10
C LEU A 165 6.70 -20.82 9.22
N ILE A 166 5.68 -20.09 9.67
CA ILE A 166 4.71 -20.56 10.67
C ILE A 166 3.70 -21.56 10.05
N GLY A 167 3.67 -21.69 8.73
CA GLY A 167 2.77 -22.61 8.03
C GLY A 167 1.38 -22.02 7.77
N ILE A 168 1.25 -20.69 7.73
CA ILE A 168 -0.02 -20.01 7.41
C ILE A 168 -0.33 -20.12 5.89
N GLY A 169 0.60 -20.66 5.07
CA GLY A 169 0.39 -20.86 3.62
C GLY A 169 0.17 -19.53 2.87
N GLY A 170 -0.59 -19.56 1.77
CA GLY A 170 -0.84 -18.39 0.92
C GLY A 170 -1.43 -17.16 1.63
N TYR A 171 -2.04 -17.28 2.80
CA TYR A 171 -2.56 -16.12 3.56
C TYR A 171 -1.45 -15.14 3.98
N CYS A 172 -0.18 -15.56 4.01
CA CYS A 172 0.96 -14.68 4.29
C CYS A 172 1.08 -13.54 3.28
N PHE A 173 0.59 -13.72 2.05
CA PHE A 173 0.55 -12.69 1.01
C PHE A 173 -0.36 -11.52 1.37
N GLY A 174 -1.40 -11.76 2.18
CA GLY A 174 -2.26 -10.70 2.71
C GLY A 174 -1.64 -10.01 3.93
N ILE A 175 -1.03 -10.78 4.84
CA ILE A 175 -0.48 -10.27 6.11
C ILE A 175 0.67 -9.29 5.86
N GLY A 176 1.56 -9.59 4.91
CA GLY A 176 2.71 -8.74 4.59
C GLY A 176 2.35 -7.29 4.27
N PRO A 177 1.53 -7.03 3.24
CA PRO A 177 1.07 -5.68 2.89
C PRO A 177 0.44 -4.92 4.07
N VAL A 178 -0.35 -5.58 4.91
CA VAL A 178 -0.96 -4.96 6.09
C VAL A 178 0.11 -4.52 7.08
N LEU A 179 1.04 -5.40 7.45
CA LEU A 179 2.15 -5.07 8.35
C LEU A 179 3.02 -3.94 7.78
N GLY A 180 3.35 -3.99 6.49
CA GLY A 180 4.12 -2.92 5.85
C GLY A 180 3.38 -1.57 5.86
N SER A 181 2.08 -1.56 5.54
CA SER A 181 1.27 -0.34 5.56
C SER A 181 1.11 0.23 6.98
N LEU A 182 1.00 -0.62 8.00
CA LEU A 182 1.02 -0.20 9.41
C LEU A 182 2.34 0.47 9.79
N THR A 183 3.48 -0.14 9.45
CA THR A 183 4.79 0.46 9.73
C THR A 183 4.94 1.82 9.07
N ARG A 184 4.50 1.94 7.80
CA ARG A 184 4.53 3.21 7.07
C ARG A 184 3.68 4.28 7.75
N MET A 185 2.50 3.91 8.22
CA MET A 185 1.59 4.81 8.94
C MET A 185 2.19 5.33 10.24
N ILE A 186 2.91 4.48 10.98
CA ILE A 186 3.56 4.90 12.22
C ILE A 186 4.76 5.82 11.94
N TYR A 187 5.45 5.60 10.82
CA TYR A 187 6.67 6.35 10.48
C TYR A 187 6.42 7.73 9.86
N LEU A 188 5.38 7.87 9.03
CA LEU A 188 5.06 9.11 8.30
C LEU A 188 4.33 10.12 9.17
#